data_AF-A0A4Y8C9F7-F1
#
_entry.id   AF-A0A4Y8C9F7-F1
#
_cell.length_a   1.000
_cell.length_b   1.000
_cell.length_c   1.000
_cell.angle_alpha   90.00
_cell.angle_beta   90.00
_cell.angle_gamma   90.00
#
_symmetry.space_group_name_H-M   'P 1'
#
loop_
_entity.id
_entity.type
_entity.pdbx_description
1 polymer ?
#
loop_
_entity_poly.entity_id
_entity_poly.type
_entity_poly.pdbx_seq_one_letter_code
_entity_poly.pdbx_strand_id
1 'polypeptide(L)'
;QGLIEAKQINPVIVLDEIDKLNRSFRGDPSAVLLEILDPEQNSKFRDYYLNFNIDLSKVIFIATANDISNIPAPLRDRMEFIELSSYTPSEKFHIMKKYLIPDELKKHGLKSNEL
;
A
#
# COMPACT_ATOMS: atom_id res chain seq x y z
N GLN A 1 -9.28 0.90 -11.61
CA GLN A 1 -8.16 0.29 -12.36
C GLN A 1 -7.56 -0.93 -11.66
N GLY A 2 -7.22 -0.86 -10.37
CA GLY A 2 -6.65 -2.01 -9.64
C GLY A 2 -7.45 -3.33 -9.74
N LEU A 3 -8.79 -3.29 -9.61
CA LEU A 3 -9.63 -4.48 -9.80
C LEU A 3 -9.57 -5.07 -11.22
N ILE A 4 -9.45 -4.21 -12.24
CA ILE A 4 -9.40 -4.63 -13.65
C ILE A 4 -8.07 -5.34 -13.93
N GLU A 5 -6.97 -4.81 -13.40
CA GLU A 5 -5.64 -5.39 -13.56
C GLU A 5 -5.50 -6.70 -12.78
N ALA A 6 -6.05 -6.77 -11.56
CA ALA A 6 -6.03 -7.97 -10.73
C ALA A 6 -6.89 -9.11 -11.29
N LYS A 7 -7.93 -8.80 -12.08
CA LYS A 7 -8.90 -9.77 -12.64
C LYS A 7 -9.55 -10.70 -11.60
N GLN A 8 -9.58 -10.26 -10.33
CA GLN A 8 -10.17 -10.97 -9.20
C GLN A 8 -10.87 -9.98 -8.27
N ILE A 9 -11.83 -10.48 -7.49
CA ILE A 9 -12.68 -9.67 -6.60
C ILE A 9 -12.11 -9.53 -5.18
N ASN A 10 -11.10 -10.33 -4.83
CA ASN A 10 -10.43 -10.37 -3.53
C ASN A 10 -8.91 -10.09 -3.61
N PRO A 11 -8.45 -9.04 -4.32
CA PRO A 11 -7.03 -8.72 -4.39
C PRO A 11 -6.49 -8.15 -3.06
N VAL A 12 -5.17 -8.17 -2.96
CA VAL A 12 -4.43 -7.32 -2.03
C VAL A 12 -4.10 -6.02 -2.76
N ILE A 13 -4.60 -4.89 -2.25
CA ILE A 13 -4.36 -3.56 -2.79
C ILE A 13 -3.40 -2.82 -1.87
N VAL A 14 -2.29 -2.35 -2.44
CA VAL A 14 -1.32 -1.52 -1.71
C VAL A 14 -1.60 -0.05 -2.00
N LEU A 15 -1.78 0.73 -0.95
CA LEU A 15 -1.92 2.19 -0.97
C LEU A 15 -0.60 2.78 -0.49
N ASP A 16 0.19 3.30 -1.42
CA ASP A 16 1.53 3.80 -1.11
C ASP A 16 1.51 5.27 -0.68
N GLU A 17 2.30 5.62 0.35
CA GLU A 17 2.53 6.98 0.85
C GLU A 17 1.23 7.76 1.16
N ILE A 18 0.31 7.17 1.93
CA ILE A 18 -0.99 7.77 2.25
C ILE A 18 -0.87 9.08 3.06
N ASP A 19 0.27 9.28 3.72
CA ASP A 19 0.62 10.51 4.44
C ASP A 19 0.84 11.73 3.51
N LYS A 20 0.99 11.51 2.19
CA LYS A 20 1.21 12.59 1.21
C LYS A 20 -0.07 13.07 0.48
N LEU A 21 -1.23 12.49 0.77
CA LEU A 21 -2.48 12.73 0.05
C LEU A 21 -3.01 14.18 0.14
N ASN A 22 -2.74 14.89 1.24
CA ASN A 22 -3.26 16.24 1.51
C ASN A 22 -2.67 17.37 0.64
N ARG A 23 -1.78 17.06 -0.31
CA ARG A 23 -1.04 18.09 -1.07
C ARG A 23 -1.66 18.50 -2.41
N SER A 24 -2.83 17.96 -2.78
CA SER A 24 -3.45 18.23 -4.08
C SER A 24 -4.75 19.02 -3.95
N PHE A 25 -4.78 20.24 -4.50
CA PHE A 25 -5.90 21.21 -4.50
C PHE A 25 -7.20 20.78 -5.24
N ARG A 26 -7.39 19.50 -5.57
CA ARG A 26 -8.54 18.99 -6.34
C ARG A 26 -9.30 17.92 -5.55
N GLY A 27 -10.15 18.37 -4.65
CA GLY A 27 -11.00 17.50 -3.83
C GLY A 27 -10.22 16.83 -2.70
N ASP A 28 -10.94 16.35 -1.69
CA ASP A 28 -10.35 15.62 -0.58
C ASP A 28 -10.39 14.10 -0.90
N PRO A 29 -9.28 13.50 -1.37
CA PRO A 29 -9.24 12.08 -1.69
C PRO A 29 -9.44 11.20 -0.44
N SER A 30 -9.31 11.77 0.77
CA SER A 30 -9.52 11.03 2.00
C SER A 30 -10.97 10.55 2.14
N ALA A 31 -11.95 11.26 1.58
CA ALA A 31 -13.36 10.86 1.62
C ALA A 31 -13.61 9.53 0.87
N VAL A 32 -12.99 9.36 -0.30
CA VAL A 32 -13.09 8.11 -1.08
C VAL A 32 -12.36 6.97 -0.36
N LEU A 33 -11.20 7.27 0.24
CA LEU A 33 -10.47 6.29 1.03
C LEU A 33 -11.26 5.86 2.28
N LEU A 34 -11.99 6.78 2.90
CA LEU A 34 -12.87 6.45 4.01
C LEU A 34 -13.98 5.51 3.56
N GLU A 35 -14.60 5.74 2.41
CA GLU A 35 -15.67 4.89 1.88
C GLU A 35 -15.20 3.46 1.59
N ILE A 36 -14.01 3.27 0.99
CA ILE A 36 -13.48 1.93 0.69
C ILE A 36 -12.93 1.19 1.91
N LEU A 37 -12.44 1.93 2.92
CA LEU A 37 -11.88 1.35 4.15
C LEU A 37 -12.93 1.12 5.24
N ASP A 38 -14.13 1.69 5.10
CA ASP A 38 -15.22 1.46 6.03
C ASP A 38 -15.80 0.05 5.87
N PRO A 39 -15.72 -0.83 6.88
CA PRO A 39 -16.37 -2.14 6.82
C PRO A 39 -17.89 -2.06 6.59
N GLU A 40 -18.53 -0.95 6.97
CA GLU A 40 -19.97 -0.78 6.79
C GLU A 40 -20.35 -0.34 5.36
N GLN A 41 -19.45 0.35 4.66
CA GLN A 41 -19.73 0.92 3.33
C GLN A 41 -19.04 0.17 2.18
N ASN A 42 -17.95 -0.54 2.45
CA ASN A 42 -17.12 -1.18 1.42
C ASN A 42 -17.88 -2.25 0.60
N SER A 43 -18.92 -2.86 1.15
CA SER A 43 -19.76 -3.85 0.45
C SER A 43 -20.61 -3.26 -0.68
N LYS A 44 -20.78 -1.93 -0.68
CA LYS A 44 -21.59 -1.18 -1.65
C LYS A 44 -20.87 0.06 -2.15
N PHE A 45 -19.56 -0.03 -2.37
CA PHE A 45 -18.77 1.08 -2.89
C PHE A 45 -19.35 1.55 -4.23
N ARG A 46 -19.69 2.84 -4.32
CA ARG A 46 -20.32 3.38 -5.53
C ARG A 46 -19.28 4.00 -6.45
N ASP A 47 -19.01 3.33 -7.56
CA ASP A 47 -18.20 3.92 -8.61
C ASP A 47 -19.03 4.90 -9.47
N TYR A 48 -18.62 6.17 -9.52
CA TYR A 48 -19.33 7.22 -10.25
C TYR A 48 -19.32 7.02 -11.78
N TYR A 49 -18.33 6.31 -12.32
CA TYR A 49 -18.21 6.05 -13.74
C TYR A 49 -19.11 4.88 -14.16
N LEU A 50 -19.13 3.81 -13.35
CA LEU A 50 -19.89 2.59 -13.63
C LEU A 50 -21.36 2.67 -13.17
N ASN A 51 -21.67 3.56 -12.23
CA ASN A 51 -23.02 3.78 -11.69
C ASN A 51 -23.69 2.53 -11.07
N PHE A 52 -22.90 1.54 -10.64
CA PHE A 52 -23.35 0.41 -9.83
C PHE A 52 -22.41 0.19 -8.63
N ASN A 53 -22.90 -0.56 -7.64
CA ASN A 53 -22.18 -0.82 -6.41
C ASN A 53 -21.23 -2.03 -6.57
N ILE A 54 -20.00 -1.87 -6.10
CA ILE A 54 -18.98 -2.92 -6.08
C ILE A 54 -18.81 -3.38 -4.63
N ASP A 55 -18.78 -4.70 -4.43
CA ASP A 55 -18.45 -5.29 -3.13
C ASP A 55 -16.93 -5.37 -2.97
N LEU A 56 -16.38 -4.54 -2.08
CA LEU A 56 -14.96 -4.50 -1.70
C LEU A 56 -14.69 -5.20 -0.37
N SER A 57 -15.67 -5.86 0.26
CA SER A 57 -15.52 -6.48 1.59
C SER A 57 -14.45 -7.56 1.67
N LYS A 58 -14.07 -8.15 0.53
CA LYS A 58 -13.06 -9.21 0.41
C LYS A 58 -11.68 -8.69 -0.01
N VAL A 59 -11.53 -7.39 -0.20
CA VAL A 59 -10.26 -6.76 -0.60
C VAL A 59 -9.44 -6.50 0.66
N ILE A 60 -8.16 -6.88 0.62
CA ILE A 60 -7.22 -6.53 1.69
C ILE A 60 -6.50 -5.26 1.28
N PHE A 61 -6.62 -4.21 2.08
CA PHE A 61 -5.89 -2.96 1.89
C PHE A 61 -4.65 -2.93 2.80
N ILE A 62 -3.49 -2.67 2.21
CA ILE A 62 -2.24 -2.44 2.93
C ILE A 62 -1.80 -1.01 2.61
N ALA A 63 -1.70 -0.15 3.62
CA ALA A 63 -1.23 1.22 3.44
C ALA A 63 0.19 1.40 3.97
N THR A 64 1.00 2.19 3.27
CA THR A 64 2.32 2.62 3.74
C THR A 64 2.27 4.11 4.10
N ALA A 65 2.96 4.48 5.17
CA ALA A 65 3.13 5.86 5.59
C ALA A 65 4.47 6.01 6.29
N ASN A 66 5.15 7.15 6.09
CA ASN A 66 6.37 7.46 6.81
C ASN A 66 6.06 8.21 8.12
N ASP A 67 5.02 9.04 8.11
CA ASP A 67 4.60 9.82 9.26
C ASP A 67 3.10 9.70 9.50
N ILE A 68 2.74 8.99 10.57
CA ILE A 68 1.36 8.73 10.99
C ILE A 68 0.63 10.04 11.33
N SER A 69 1.35 11.07 11.79
CA SER A 69 0.74 12.34 12.20
C SER A 69 0.08 13.09 11.04
N ASN A 70 0.53 12.85 9.81
CA ASN A 70 -0.02 13.46 8.59
C ASN A 70 -1.28 12.74 8.07
N ILE A 71 -1.63 11.58 8.63
CA ILE A 71 -2.83 10.83 8.24
C ILE A 71 -4.06 11.42 8.96
N PRO A 72 -5.14 11.76 8.23
CA PRO A 72 -6.39 12.21 8.83
C PRO A 72 -6.89 11.26 9.92
N ALA A 73 -7.32 11.78 11.07
CA ALA A 73 -7.81 10.97 12.19
C ALA A 73 -8.89 9.95 11.80
N PRO A 74 -9.89 10.29 10.93
CA PRO A 74 -10.90 9.31 10.52
C PRO A 74 -10.34 8.08 9.79
N LEU A 75 -9.22 8.23 9.07
CA LEU A 75 -8.55 7.11 8.41
C LEU A 75 -7.76 6.28 9.43
N ARG A 76 -7.09 6.96 10.38
CA ARG A 76 -6.31 6.28 11.43
C ARG A 76 -7.18 5.38 12.30
N ASP A 77 -8.38 5.81 12.65
CA ASP A 77 -9.31 5.03 13.46
C ASP A 77 -9.81 3.76 12.77
N ARG A 78 -9.62 3.64 11.45
CA ARG A 78 -10.04 2.51 10.61
C ARG A 78 -8.89 1.61 10.16
N MET A 79 -7.68 1.87 10.65
CA MET A 79 -6.47 1.16 10.26
C MET A 79 -5.83 0.46 11.46
N GLU A 80 -5.26 -0.72 11.21
CA GLU A 80 -4.33 -1.36 12.13
C GLU A 80 -2.91 -0.88 11.82
N PHE A 81 -2.19 -0.38 12.83
CA PHE A 81 -0.84 0.13 12.66
C PHE A 81 0.19 -0.93 12.99
N ILE A 82 1.08 -1.18 12.04
CA ILE A 82 2.26 -2.03 12.21
C ILE A 82 3.48 -1.14 12.03
N GLU A 83 4.17 -0.84 13.13
CA GLU A 83 5.39 -0.03 13.10
C GLU A 83 6.58 -0.87 12.66
N LEU A 84 7.27 -0.43 11.61
CA LEU A 84 8.48 -1.05 11.10
C LEU A 84 9.69 -0.24 11.57
N SER A 85 10.47 -0.81 12.48
CA SER A 85 11.71 -0.21 12.95
C SER A 85 12.83 -0.33 11.92
N SER A 86 13.80 0.57 12.01
CA SER A 86 15.01 0.51 11.19
C SER A 86 15.87 -0.70 11.54
N TYR A 87 16.53 -1.26 10.54
CA TYR A 87 17.45 -2.38 10.72
C TYR A 87 18.73 -2.00 11.46
N THR A 88 19.18 -2.88 12.34
CA THR A 88 20.51 -2.86 12.95
C THR A 88 21.62 -3.09 11.91
N PRO A 89 22.89 -2.71 12.19
CA PRO A 89 24.00 -2.99 11.28
C PRO A 89 24.15 -4.48 10.93
N SER A 90 23.90 -5.38 11.90
CA SER A 90 23.95 -6.83 11.68
C SER A 90 22.83 -7.29 10.74
N GLU A 91 21.60 -6.80 10.92
CA GLU A 91 20.48 -7.11 10.02
C GLU A 91 20.73 -6.58 8.61
N LYS A 92 21.23 -5.32 8.49
CA LYS A 92 21.62 -4.74 7.19
C LYS A 92 22.65 -5.58 6.48
N PHE A 93 23.66 -6.09 7.20
CA PHE A 93 24.67 -6.99 6.64
C PHE A 93 24.03 -8.27 6.07
N HIS A 94 23.13 -8.91 6.81
CA HIS A 94 22.45 -10.12 6.36
C HIS A 94 21.48 -9.86 5.19
N ILE A 95 20.74 -8.75 5.22
CA ILE A 95 19.86 -8.33 4.12
C ILE A 95 20.66 -8.10 2.84
N MET A 96 21.79 -7.38 2.96
CA MET A 96 22.68 -7.11 1.84
C MET A 96 23.22 -8.41 1.24
N LYS A 97 23.75 -9.31 2.07
CA LYS A 97 24.33 -10.57 1.62
C LYS A 97 23.28 -11.51 0.98
N LYS A 98 22.07 -11.56 1.54
CA LYS A 98 21.04 -12.52 1.13
C LYS A 98 20.20 -12.03 -0.05
N TYR A 99 19.96 -10.73 -0.16
CA TYR A 99 19.01 -10.17 -1.13
C TYR A 99 19.67 -9.14 -2.06
N LEU A 100 20.26 -8.07 -1.51
CA LEU A 100 20.72 -6.95 -2.35
C LEU A 100 21.88 -7.31 -3.29
N ILE A 101 22.92 -8.01 -2.80
CA ILE A 101 24.07 -8.40 -3.63
C ILE A 101 23.63 -9.34 -4.77
N PRO A 102 22.90 -10.44 -4.51
CA PRO A 102 22.40 -11.31 -5.58
C PRO A 102 21.55 -10.57 -6.61
N ASP A 103 20.64 -9.70 -6.17
CA ASP A 103 19.77 -8.93 -7.07
C ASP A 103 20.58 -7.98 -7.96
N GLU A 104 21.58 -7.31 -7.40
CA GLU A 104 22.40 -6.36 -8.14
C GLU A 104 23.34 -7.04 -9.14
N LEU A 105 23.94 -8.18 -8.76
CA LEU A 105 24.71 -9.02 -9.69
C LEU A 105 23.84 -9.48 -10.86
N LYS A 106 22.61 -9.92 -10.58
CA LYS A 106 21.68 -10.37 -11.62
C LYS A 106 21.31 -9.23 -12.57
N LYS A 107 21.06 -8.01 -12.06
CA LYS A 107 20.79 -6.83 -12.89
C LYS A 107 21.97 -6.48 -13.81
N HIS A 108 23.20 -6.71 -13.34
CA HIS A 108 24.43 -6.43 -14.09
C HIS A 108 24.96 -7.63 -14.89
N GLY A 109 24.27 -8.78 -14.84
CA GLY A 109 24.67 -9.99 -15.57
C GLY A 109 25.94 -10.67 -15.04
N LEU A 110 26.39 -10.32 -13.83
CA LEU A 110 27.60 -10.87 -13.21
C LEU A 110 27.30 -12.17 -12.46
N LYS A 111 28.24 -13.11 -12.48
CA LYS A 111 28.17 -14.33 -11.66
C LYS A 111 28.73 -14.06 -10.27
N SER A 112 28.24 -14.77 -9.26
CA SER A 112 28.71 -14.64 -7.87
C SER A 112 30.21 -14.89 -7.68
N ASN A 113 30.86 -15.55 -8.64
CA ASN A 113 32.31 -15.83 -8.64
C ASN A 113 33.14 -14.74 -9.34
N GLU A 114 32.51 -13.67 -9.84
CA GLU A 114 33.18 -12.53 -10.51
C GLU A 114 33.24 -11.29 -9.61
N LEU A 115 32.94 -11.46 -8.31
CA LEU A 115 33.10 -10.46 -7.25
C LEU A 115 34.53 -10.45 -6.66
#